data_AF-A0A6A6M4A7-F1
#
_entry.id   AF-A0A6A6M4A7-F1
#
_cell.length_a   1.000
_cell.length_b   1.000
_cell.length_c   1.000
_cell.angle_alpha   90.00
_cell.angle_beta   90.00
_cell.angle_gamma   90.00
#
_symmetry.space_group_name_H-M   'P 1'
#
loop_
_entity.id
_entity.type
_entity.pdbx_description
1 polymer ?
#
loop_
_entity_poly.entity_id
_entity_poly.type
_entity_poly.pdbx_seq_one_letter_code
_entity_poly.pdbx_strand_id
1 'polypeptide(L)'
;MEYLGVVCLIEDDFNLEGRIKSRQAELNSFFQRIRPPQAEQNSFLRRIRLHRAEQNLKAWRDQNLILYRIQSDPPKVMIDIDKISKALWKAGYKNMSSIIEKQLTSIVPFNEHELDRIILYKNNSITIFAPPDEALGMENSMDLRYQVAISKVQKEDFDTSDGYDVRTLYNYGRSLLMIRLVPERGYPSVNGEQITKWNIYNDGRVLVHGVEDYF
;
A
#
# COMPACT_ATOMS: atom_id res chain seq x y z
N MET A 1 -18.69 111.91 27.43
CA MET A 1 -19.42 111.96 26.15
C MET A 1 -18.62 111.09 25.20
N GLU A 2 -19.00 109.82 25.06
CA GLU A 2 -19.78 109.21 23.94
C GLU A 2 -18.80 108.40 23.06
N TYR A 3 -18.76 107.08 23.21
CA TYR A 3 -19.49 106.02 22.49
C TYR A 3 -18.84 105.58 21.16
N LEU A 4 -18.89 104.25 20.93
CA LEU A 4 -18.51 103.44 19.74
C LEU A 4 -17.11 102.82 19.82
N GLY A 5 -16.93 101.50 19.71
CA GLY A 5 -17.87 100.43 19.39
C GLY A 5 -17.19 99.06 19.55
N VAL A 6 -17.96 98.14 20.11
CA VAL A 6 -17.73 96.71 20.20
C VAL A 6 -17.73 96.12 18.80
N VAL A 7 -16.67 95.43 18.37
CA VAL A 7 -16.74 94.15 17.62
C VAL A 7 -15.37 93.46 17.77
N CYS A 8 -15.25 92.60 18.77
CA CYS A 8 -14.25 91.54 18.75
C CYS A 8 -14.93 90.32 19.36
N LEU A 9 -14.60 89.14 18.84
CA LEU A 9 -15.18 87.83 19.12
C LEU A 9 -16.31 87.45 18.14
N ILE A 10 -16.18 86.26 17.56
CA ILE A 10 -17.08 85.54 16.63
C ILE A 10 -16.74 85.72 15.12
N GLU A 11 -15.54 85.34 14.66
CA GLU A 11 -15.31 85.06 13.22
C GLU A 11 -14.40 83.85 12.90
N ASP A 12 -13.85 83.13 13.88
CA ASP A 12 -12.87 82.05 13.59
C ASP A 12 -13.43 80.62 13.53
N ASP A 13 -14.61 80.32 14.12
CA ASP A 13 -15.11 78.94 14.18
C ASP A 13 -15.95 78.52 12.95
N PHE A 14 -16.57 79.45 12.22
CA PHE A 14 -17.39 79.13 11.04
C PHE A 14 -16.57 78.72 9.81
N ASN A 15 -15.25 78.94 9.82
CA ASN A 15 -14.36 78.63 8.72
C ASN A 15 -13.67 77.26 8.86
N LEU A 16 -13.63 76.67 10.07
CA LEU A 16 -12.97 75.39 10.29
C LEU A 16 -13.77 74.22 9.68
N GLU A 17 -15.10 74.22 9.84
CA GLU A 17 -15.97 73.16 9.34
C GLU A 17 -16.01 73.13 7.80
N GLY A 18 -15.99 74.30 7.16
CA GLY A 18 -15.89 74.44 5.71
C GLY A 18 -14.54 73.94 5.17
N ARG A 19 -13.44 74.21 5.87
CA ARG A 19 -12.09 73.75 5.51
C ARG A 19 -11.93 72.23 5.69
N ILE A 20 -12.57 71.64 6.71
CA ILE A 20 -12.59 70.17 6.90
C ILE A 20 -13.40 69.49 5.79
N LYS A 21 -14.60 70.01 5.45
CA LYS A 21 -15.42 69.47 4.36
C LYS A 21 -14.73 69.61 3.00
N SER A 22 -14.05 70.72 2.76
CA SER A 22 -13.25 70.96 1.54
C SER A 22 -12.07 69.99 1.43
N ARG A 23 -11.28 69.81 2.50
CA ARG A 23 -10.19 68.81 2.53
C ARG A 23 -10.68 67.38 2.40
N GLN A 24 -11.82 67.04 2.99
CA GLN A 24 -12.42 65.71 2.84
C GLN A 24 -12.88 65.47 1.39
N ALA A 25 -13.42 66.49 0.71
CA ALA A 25 -13.78 66.42 -0.69
C ALA A 25 -12.55 66.30 -1.60
N GLU A 26 -11.46 67.00 -1.29
CA GLU A 26 -10.18 66.87 -2.01
C GLU A 26 -9.55 65.49 -1.81
N LEU A 27 -9.56 64.95 -0.59
CA LEU A 27 -9.11 63.59 -0.32
C LEU A 27 -9.97 62.56 -1.05
N ASN A 28 -11.29 62.70 -1.02
CA ASN A 28 -12.20 61.80 -1.73
C ASN A 28 -12.00 61.88 -3.26
N SER A 29 -11.77 63.09 -3.81
CA SER A 29 -11.42 63.33 -5.21
C SER A 29 -10.06 62.71 -5.57
N PHE A 30 -9.07 62.86 -4.70
CA PHE A 30 -7.76 62.26 -4.85
C PHE A 30 -7.87 60.73 -4.87
N PHE A 31 -8.53 60.11 -3.88
CA PHE A 31 -8.77 58.66 -3.84
C PHE A 31 -9.61 58.14 -5.01
N GLN A 32 -10.46 58.98 -5.62
CA GLN A 32 -11.15 58.64 -6.88
C GLN A 32 -10.21 58.68 -8.09
N ARG A 33 -9.23 59.59 -8.13
CA ARG A 33 -8.24 59.70 -9.22
C ARG A 33 -7.17 58.62 -9.19
N ILE A 34 -6.83 58.08 -8.02
CA ILE A 34 -5.88 56.95 -7.86
C ILE A 34 -6.56 55.59 -7.83
N ARG A 35 -7.90 55.50 -7.98
CA ARG A 35 -8.55 54.21 -8.19
C ARG A 35 -8.13 53.70 -9.56
N PRO A 36 -7.39 52.58 -9.64
CA PRO A 36 -7.02 52.03 -10.93
C PRO A 36 -8.30 51.74 -11.73
N PRO A 37 -8.31 51.95 -13.05
CA PRO A 37 -9.45 51.61 -13.90
C PRO A 37 -10.00 50.24 -13.55
N GLN A 38 -11.32 50.06 -13.63
CA GLN A 38 -11.95 48.80 -13.24
C GLN A 38 -11.38 47.59 -14.02
N ALA A 39 -10.89 47.82 -15.25
CA ALA A 39 -10.14 46.84 -16.03
C ALA A 39 -8.82 46.41 -15.37
N GLU A 40 -8.07 47.32 -14.76
CA GLU A 40 -6.82 47.02 -14.03
C GLU A 40 -7.09 46.29 -12.71
N GLN A 41 -8.15 46.67 -12.00
CA GLN A 41 -8.60 45.95 -10.79
C GLN A 41 -9.01 44.51 -11.13
N ASN A 42 -9.76 44.34 -12.22
CA ASN A 42 -10.15 43.01 -12.72
C ASN A 42 -8.92 42.19 -13.17
N SER A 43 -7.95 42.84 -13.82
CA SER A 43 -6.68 42.21 -14.23
C SER A 43 -5.86 41.75 -13.01
N PHE A 44 -5.78 42.58 -11.97
CA PHE A 44 -5.10 42.25 -10.72
C PHE A 44 -5.77 41.08 -9.98
N LEU A 45 -7.10 41.11 -9.85
CA LEU A 45 -7.86 40.00 -9.25
C LEU A 45 -7.72 38.71 -10.06
N ARG A 46 -7.65 38.79 -11.40
CA ARG A 46 -7.40 37.64 -12.27
C ARG A 46 -6.01 37.05 -12.02
N ARG A 47 -4.97 37.88 -11.87
CA ARG A 47 -3.61 37.43 -11.54
C ARG A 47 -3.55 36.74 -10.17
N ILE A 48 -4.23 37.27 -9.15
CA ILE A 48 -4.32 36.63 -7.84
C ILE A 48 -5.00 35.25 -7.92
N ARG A 49 -6.12 35.17 -8.66
CA ARG A 49 -6.84 33.88 -8.85
C ARG A 49 -5.98 32.85 -9.57
N LEU A 50 -5.26 33.27 -10.62
CA LEU A 50 -4.35 32.40 -11.37
C LEU A 50 -3.21 31.91 -10.49
N HIS A 51 -2.55 32.81 -9.75
CA HIS A 51 -1.46 32.42 -8.86
C HIS A 51 -1.94 31.46 -7.76
N ARG A 52 -3.12 31.69 -7.18
CA ARG A 52 -3.73 30.76 -6.22
C ARG A 52 -4.05 29.40 -6.86
N ALA A 53 -4.55 29.39 -8.11
CA ALA A 53 -4.82 28.15 -8.84
C ALA A 53 -3.54 27.36 -9.15
N GLU A 54 -2.46 28.04 -9.51
CA GLU A 54 -1.13 27.43 -9.74
C GLU A 54 -0.56 26.83 -8.45
N GLN A 55 -0.65 27.55 -7.32
CA GLN A 55 -0.22 27.02 -6.02
C GLN A 55 -1.06 25.82 -5.59
N ASN A 56 -2.37 25.84 -5.82
CA ASN A 56 -3.25 24.69 -5.54
C ASN A 56 -2.93 23.50 -6.46
N LEU A 57 -2.65 23.74 -7.75
CA LEU A 57 -2.25 22.69 -8.69
C LEU A 57 -0.90 22.09 -8.31
N LYS A 58 0.05 22.92 -7.86
CA LYS A 58 1.35 22.48 -7.35
C LYS A 58 1.19 21.66 -6.07
N ALA A 59 0.42 22.16 -5.10
CA ALA A 59 0.13 21.43 -3.86
C ALA A 59 -0.57 20.09 -4.13
N TRP A 60 -1.53 20.07 -5.07
CA TRP A 60 -2.17 18.83 -5.53
C TRP A 60 -1.16 17.89 -6.19
N ARG A 61 -0.27 18.38 -7.06
CA ARG A 61 0.80 17.56 -7.65
C ARG A 61 1.74 17.01 -6.59
N ASP A 62 2.19 17.84 -5.65
CA ASP A 62 3.11 17.45 -4.58
C ASP A 62 2.45 16.43 -3.64
N GLN A 63 1.18 16.62 -3.27
CA GLN A 63 0.39 15.65 -2.50
C GLN A 63 0.20 14.34 -3.26
N ASN A 64 -0.11 14.38 -4.56
CA ASN A 64 -0.21 13.16 -5.36
C ASN A 64 1.15 12.49 -5.54
N LEU A 65 2.24 13.24 -5.72
CA LEU A 65 3.61 12.70 -5.77
C LEU A 65 3.99 12.01 -4.46
N ILE A 66 3.55 12.56 -3.32
CA ILE A 66 3.69 11.96 -2.00
C ILE A 66 2.84 10.69 -1.90
N LEU A 67 1.58 10.70 -2.36
CA LEU A 67 0.73 9.50 -2.39
C LEU A 67 1.31 8.39 -3.28
N TYR A 68 1.85 8.73 -4.45
CA TYR A 68 2.57 7.80 -5.33
C TYR A 68 3.88 7.29 -4.70
N ARG A 69 4.60 8.13 -3.92
CA ARG A 69 5.78 7.70 -3.16
C ARG A 69 5.45 6.82 -1.93
N ILE A 70 4.30 7.03 -1.29
CA ILE A 70 3.79 6.17 -0.21
C ILE A 70 3.28 4.83 -0.76
N GLN A 71 2.85 4.81 -2.03
CA GLN A 71 2.74 3.59 -2.85
C GLN A 71 4.12 3.08 -3.33
N SER A 72 5.20 3.35 -2.59
CA SER A 72 6.46 2.61 -2.69
C SER A 72 6.15 1.12 -2.69
N ASP A 73 6.79 0.38 -3.61
CA ASP A 73 6.63 -1.05 -3.84
C ASP A 73 6.17 -1.82 -2.59
N PRO A 74 5.08 -2.62 -2.69
CA PRO A 74 4.63 -3.39 -1.54
C PRO A 74 5.80 -4.18 -0.97
N PRO A 75 5.97 -4.26 0.36
CA PRO A 75 7.18 -4.77 0.99
C PRO A 75 7.59 -6.08 0.33
N LYS A 76 8.72 -6.01 -0.41
CA LYS A 76 9.32 -7.12 -1.15
C LYS A 76 10.16 -7.88 -0.14
N VAL A 77 9.83 -9.15 0.09
CA VAL A 77 10.70 -10.03 0.87
C VAL A 77 11.29 -11.07 -0.05
N MET A 78 12.62 -11.12 -0.04
CA MET A 78 13.40 -12.10 -0.77
C MET A 78 13.54 -13.34 0.08
N ILE A 79 13.06 -14.46 -0.46
CA ILE A 79 13.20 -15.78 0.15
C ILE A 79 14.32 -16.52 -0.56
N ASP A 80 15.18 -17.13 0.24
CA ASP A 80 16.35 -17.88 -0.18
C ASP A 80 15.98 -19.36 -0.36
N ILE A 81 15.98 -19.82 -1.61
CA ILE A 81 15.55 -21.18 -1.97
C ILE A 81 16.51 -22.23 -1.40
N ASP A 82 17.81 -21.90 -1.31
CA ASP A 82 18.82 -22.79 -0.73
C ASP A 82 18.46 -23.18 0.71
N LYS A 83 17.92 -22.26 1.49
CA LYS A 83 17.56 -22.54 2.89
C LYS A 83 16.42 -23.54 2.96
N ILE A 84 15.43 -23.41 2.07
CA ILE A 84 14.30 -24.33 1.98
C ILE A 84 14.78 -25.71 1.52
N SER A 85 15.58 -25.75 0.44
CA SER A 85 16.14 -26.99 -0.10
C SER A 85 17.01 -27.73 0.93
N LYS A 86 17.93 -27.01 1.59
CA LYS A 86 18.79 -27.59 2.64
C LYS A 86 17.98 -28.11 3.82
N ALA A 87 16.88 -27.46 4.19
CA ALA A 87 15.99 -27.93 5.26
C ALA A 87 15.29 -29.25 4.87
N LEU A 88 14.76 -29.34 3.65
CA LEU A 88 14.15 -30.56 3.12
C LEU A 88 15.15 -31.71 3.02
N TRP A 89 16.34 -31.45 2.47
CA TRP A 89 17.40 -32.44 2.35
C TRP A 89 17.78 -33.03 3.71
N LYS A 90 18.00 -32.16 4.72
CA LYS A 90 18.30 -32.58 6.10
C LYS A 90 17.15 -33.35 6.73
N ALA A 91 15.91 -33.04 6.36
CA ALA A 91 14.72 -33.71 6.88
C ALA A 91 14.41 -35.05 6.19
N GLY A 92 15.15 -35.43 5.15
CA GLY A 92 14.98 -36.70 4.42
C GLY A 92 14.17 -36.61 3.14
N TYR A 93 13.83 -35.40 2.67
CA TYR A 93 13.00 -35.15 1.49
C TYR A 93 13.86 -34.69 0.30
N LYS A 94 14.73 -35.57 -0.21
CA LYS A 94 15.76 -35.22 -1.21
C LYS A 94 15.16 -34.96 -2.59
N ASN A 95 14.13 -35.70 -2.97
CA ASN A 95 13.43 -35.50 -4.24
C ASN A 95 12.71 -34.15 -4.22
N MET A 96 12.01 -33.82 -3.12
CA MET A 96 11.39 -32.50 -2.96
C MET A 96 12.39 -31.35 -2.91
N SER A 97 13.54 -31.53 -2.25
CA SER A 97 14.64 -30.56 -2.26
C SER A 97 15.08 -30.26 -3.70
N SER A 98 15.27 -31.30 -4.52
CA SER A 98 15.65 -31.18 -5.93
C SER A 98 14.55 -30.55 -6.80
N ILE A 99 13.28 -30.86 -6.54
CA ILE A 99 12.13 -30.29 -7.26
C ILE A 99 11.99 -28.79 -6.96
N ILE A 100 12.16 -28.38 -5.70
CA ILE A 100 12.10 -26.98 -5.29
C ILE A 100 13.18 -26.15 -5.98
N GLU A 101 14.43 -26.62 -6.01
CA GLU A 101 15.51 -25.90 -6.69
C GLU A 101 15.20 -25.68 -8.18
N LYS A 102 14.57 -26.66 -8.84
CA LYS A 102 14.27 -26.60 -10.28
C LYS A 102 13.01 -25.80 -10.61
N GLN A 103 11.96 -25.93 -9.82
CA GLN A 103 10.62 -25.47 -10.18
C GLN A 103 10.15 -24.25 -9.38
N LEU A 104 10.64 -24.04 -8.16
CA LEU A 104 10.07 -23.01 -7.30
C LEU A 104 10.34 -21.59 -7.83
N THR A 105 11.51 -21.38 -8.47
CA THR A 105 11.84 -20.12 -9.17
C THR A 105 10.91 -19.84 -10.36
N SER A 106 10.38 -20.86 -11.05
CA SER A 106 9.56 -20.69 -12.25
C SER A 106 8.06 -20.55 -11.97
N ILE A 107 7.63 -20.94 -10.78
CA ILE A 107 6.21 -21.03 -10.40
C ILE A 107 5.71 -19.81 -9.64
N VAL A 108 6.57 -19.07 -8.92
CA VAL A 108 6.08 -17.94 -8.13
C VAL A 108 5.76 -16.75 -9.06
N PRO A 109 4.53 -16.18 -9.00
CA PRO A 109 4.00 -15.26 -10.02
C PRO A 109 4.58 -13.84 -9.98
N PHE A 110 5.79 -13.67 -9.45
CA PHE A 110 6.29 -12.40 -8.92
C PHE A 110 7.73 -12.06 -9.33
N ASN A 111 8.23 -12.66 -10.41
CA ASN A 111 9.61 -12.47 -10.84
C ASN A 111 9.81 -11.20 -11.66
N GLU A 112 10.59 -10.30 -11.09
CA GLU A 112 11.80 -9.81 -11.77
C GLU A 112 12.90 -10.89 -11.53
N HIS A 113 13.61 -11.29 -12.58
CA HIS A 113 14.50 -12.46 -12.54
C HIS A 113 15.77 -12.22 -11.68
N GLU A 114 15.76 -12.67 -10.43
CA GLU A 114 16.98 -13.09 -9.71
C GLU A 114 16.94 -14.61 -9.57
N LEU A 115 17.90 -15.31 -10.18
CA LEU A 115 18.06 -16.75 -10.05
C LEU A 115 18.26 -17.10 -8.56
N ASP A 116 17.61 -18.16 -8.09
CA ASP A 116 17.69 -18.72 -6.72
C ASP A 116 16.87 -18.02 -5.62
N ARG A 117 16.05 -17.02 -5.98
CA ARG A 117 15.21 -16.30 -5.01
C ARG A 117 13.76 -16.20 -5.44
N ILE A 118 12.89 -16.10 -4.43
CA ILE A 118 11.48 -15.83 -4.63
C ILE A 118 11.16 -14.47 -4.02
N ILE A 119 10.45 -13.64 -4.76
CA ILE A 119 9.93 -12.37 -4.25
C ILE A 119 8.46 -12.58 -3.86
N LEU A 120 8.16 -12.46 -2.56
CA LEU A 120 6.78 -12.35 -2.10
C LEU A 120 6.45 -10.88 -1.86
N TYR A 121 5.40 -10.40 -2.52
CA TYR A 121 4.88 -9.05 -2.31
C TYR A 121 3.87 -9.00 -1.16
N LYS A 122 3.81 -7.85 -0.47
CA LYS A 122 2.85 -7.57 0.61
C LYS A 122 3.01 -8.54 1.80
N ASN A 123 1.89 -8.95 2.41
CA ASN A 123 1.82 -9.94 3.48
C ASN A 123 1.53 -11.35 2.94
N ASN A 124 1.84 -11.60 1.67
CA ASN A 124 1.62 -12.91 1.08
C ASN A 124 2.58 -13.92 1.71
N SER A 125 2.07 -15.13 1.86
CA SER A 125 2.78 -16.28 2.39
C SER A 125 2.41 -17.49 1.55
N ILE A 126 3.30 -18.45 1.48
CA ILE A 126 3.04 -19.73 0.82
C ILE A 126 3.28 -20.87 1.80
N THR A 127 2.54 -21.96 1.62
CA THR A 127 2.81 -23.23 2.31
C THR A 127 3.04 -24.30 1.28
N ILE A 128 4.14 -25.05 1.42
CA ILE A 128 4.54 -26.14 0.53
C ILE A 128 4.30 -27.45 1.26
N PHE A 129 3.59 -28.36 0.61
CA PHE A 129 3.38 -29.74 1.07
C PHE A 129 4.42 -30.65 0.41
N ALA A 130 5.19 -31.35 1.23
CA ALA A 130 6.35 -32.14 0.82
C ALA A 130 6.06 -33.63 1.03
N PRO A 131 5.69 -34.37 -0.02
CA PRO A 131 5.62 -35.82 0.03
C PRO A 131 7.03 -36.43 0.25
N PRO A 132 7.13 -37.59 0.92
CA PRO A 132 8.40 -38.27 1.15
C PRO A 132 8.98 -38.82 -0.16
N ASP A 133 10.28 -39.13 -0.16
CA ASP A 133 10.97 -39.60 -1.36
C ASP A 133 10.36 -40.90 -1.92
N GLU A 134 9.85 -41.77 -1.04
CA GLU A 134 9.19 -43.02 -1.39
C GLU A 134 7.85 -42.81 -2.12
N ALA A 135 7.13 -41.74 -1.83
CA ALA A 135 5.85 -41.39 -2.46
C ALA A 135 6.03 -40.84 -3.88
N LEU A 136 7.14 -40.12 -4.13
CA LEU A 136 7.41 -39.49 -5.42
C LEU A 136 7.93 -40.46 -6.49
N GLY A 137 8.31 -41.68 -6.12
CA GLY A 137 8.94 -42.63 -7.04
C GLY A 137 10.29 -42.15 -7.59
N MET A 138 10.80 -42.83 -8.62
CA MET A 138 12.08 -42.47 -9.24
C MET A 138 11.96 -41.35 -10.29
N GLU A 139 10.75 -41.06 -10.76
CA GLU A 139 10.50 -40.08 -11.81
C GLU A 139 10.06 -38.75 -11.19
N ASN A 140 10.98 -37.78 -11.16
CA ASN A 140 10.75 -36.42 -10.64
C ASN A 140 9.83 -35.56 -11.55
N SER A 141 8.72 -36.13 -12.03
CA SER A 141 7.75 -35.51 -12.94
C SER A 141 6.65 -34.72 -12.23
N MET A 142 6.65 -34.70 -10.89
CA MET A 142 5.66 -33.97 -10.10
C MET A 142 5.69 -32.46 -10.41
N ASP A 143 4.51 -31.90 -10.64
CA ASP A 143 4.30 -30.46 -10.78
C ASP A 143 4.10 -29.83 -9.40
N LEU A 144 5.09 -29.06 -8.95
CA LEU A 144 5.11 -28.43 -7.63
C LEU A 144 3.90 -27.50 -7.40
N ARG A 145 3.24 -26.98 -8.45
CA ARG A 145 2.10 -26.07 -8.31
C ARG A 145 0.92 -26.66 -7.56
N TYR A 146 0.74 -27.97 -7.62
CA TYR A 146 -0.34 -28.66 -6.89
C TYR A 146 -0.04 -28.73 -5.39
N GLN A 147 1.24 -28.78 -5.04
CA GLN A 147 1.72 -28.93 -3.67
C GLN A 147 1.89 -27.60 -2.94
N VAL A 148 1.54 -26.45 -3.55
CA VAL A 148 1.73 -25.12 -2.95
C VAL A 148 0.42 -24.39 -2.74
N ALA A 149 0.13 -24.05 -1.49
CA ALA A 149 -0.92 -23.13 -1.06
C ALA A 149 -0.44 -21.67 -1.07
N ILE A 150 -1.30 -20.74 -1.49
CA ILE A 150 -1.04 -19.28 -1.45
C ILE A 150 -1.50 -18.66 -0.11
N SER A 151 -1.32 -19.38 1.00
CA SER A 151 -1.60 -18.87 2.35
C SER A 151 -0.79 -19.64 3.38
N LYS A 152 -0.80 -19.16 4.63
CA LYS A 152 -0.26 -19.94 5.76
C LYS A 152 -1.25 -21.03 6.10
N VAL A 153 -0.73 -22.23 6.23
CA VAL A 153 -1.44 -23.36 6.85
C VAL A 153 -0.64 -23.69 8.09
N GLN A 154 -1.24 -23.54 9.25
CA GLN A 154 -0.62 -23.80 10.54
C GLN A 154 -1.35 -24.94 11.23
N LYS A 155 -0.69 -25.54 12.23
CA LYS A 155 -1.29 -26.67 12.95
C LYS A 155 -2.57 -26.23 13.67
N GLU A 156 -2.56 -25.01 14.18
CA GLU A 156 -3.66 -24.38 14.93
C GLU A 156 -4.91 -24.17 14.07
N ASP A 157 -4.78 -24.11 12.74
CA ASP A 157 -5.92 -23.96 11.82
C ASP A 157 -6.86 -25.19 11.82
N PHE A 158 -6.37 -26.33 12.34
CA PHE A 158 -7.11 -27.59 12.42
C PHE A 158 -7.80 -27.82 13.77
N ASP A 159 -7.53 -26.97 14.77
CA ASP A 159 -8.08 -27.13 16.13
C ASP A 159 -9.55 -26.65 16.22
N THR A 160 -10.02 -25.85 15.26
CA THR A 160 -11.31 -25.14 15.35
C THR A 160 -12.23 -25.30 14.14
N SER A 161 -11.83 -26.04 13.09
CA SER A 161 -12.56 -26.02 11.82
C SER A 161 -13.03 -27.41 11.35
N ASP A 162 -14.25 -27.45 10.79
CA ASP A 162 -14.79 -28.57 10.00
C ASP A 162 -14.08 -28.75 8.64
N GLY A 163 -12.90 -28.12 8.48
CA GLY A 163 -12.17 -27.96 7.23
C GLY A 163 -12.50 -26.65 6.49
N TYR A 164 -11.55 -26.19 5.68
CA TYR A 164 -11.68 -25.04 4.80
C TYR A 164 -10.85 -25.23 3.52
N ASP A 165 -11.27 -24.57 2.44
CA ASP A 165 -10.59 -24.65 1.16
C ASP A 165 -9.56 -23.52 1.01
N VAL A 166 -8.36 -23.89 0.55
CA VAL A 166 -7.26 -22.95 0.28
C VAL A 166 -6.87 -22.97 -1.19
N ARG A 167 -6.56 -21.82 -1.77
CA ARG A 167 -6.15 -21.71 -3.18
C ARG A 167 -4.72 -22.23 -3.39
N THR A 168 -4.51 -23.03 -4.45
CA THR A 168 -3.17 -23.39 -4.93
C THR A 168 -2.59 -22.35 -5.87
N LEU A 169 -1.28 -22.48 -6.16
CA LEU A 169 -0.63 -21.79 -7.29
C LEU A 169 -1.06 -22.34 -8.66
N TYR A 170 -1.64 -23.54 -8.72
CA TYR A 170 -2.19 -24.09 -9.94
C TYR A 170 -3.48 -23.33 -10.32
N ASN A 171 -3.38 -22.53 -11.39
CA ASN A 171 -4.50 -21.95 -12.12
C ASN A 171 -5.28 -20.84 -11.38
N TYR A 172 -4.60 -19.77 -10.92
CA TYR A 172 -5.17 -18.48 -10.48
C TYR A 172 -6.58 -18.56 -9.83
N GLY A 173 -6.79 -19.51 -8.91
CA GLY A 173 -8.06 -19.67 -8.18
C GLY A 173 -9.07 -20.70 -8.72
N ARG A 174 -8.68 -21.66 -9.58
CA ARG A 174 -9.56 -22.76 -10.02
C ARG A 174 -9.30 -24.12 -9.33
N SER A 175 -8.13 -24.31 -8.73
CA SER A 175 -7.83 -25.50 -7.92
C SER A 175 -7.72 -25.11 -6.44
N LEU A 176 -8.48 -25.81 -5.61
CA LEU A 176 -8.51 -25.64 -4.17
C LEU A 176 -7.85 -26.86 -3.52
N LEU A 177 -6.99 -26.64 -2.53
CA LEU A 177 -6.60 -27.65 -1.56
C LEU A 177 -7.67 -27.69 -0.48
N MET A 178 -8.24 -28.86 -0.27
CA MET A 178 -9.15 -29.09 0.82
C MET A 178 -8.34 -29.36 2.09
N ILE A 179 -8.33 -28.41 3.02
CA ILE A 179 -7.62 -28.54 4.29
C ILE A 179 -8.64 -28.92 5.34
N ARG A 180 -8.46 -30.07 6.01
CA ARG A 180 -9.43 -30.54 7.00
C ARG A 180 -8.80 -31.41 8.07
N LEU A 181 -9.38 -31.36 9.26
CA LEU A 181 -9.19 -32.40 10.26
C LEU A 181 -10.09 -33.59 9.86
N VAL A 182 -9.51 -34.77 9.63
CA VAL A 182 -10.28 -35.97 9.28
C VAL A 182 -11.01 -36.48 10.52
N PRO A 183 -12.34 -36.38 10.62
CA PRO A 183 -13.05 -36.65 11.88
C PRO A 183 -12.92 -38.10 12.35
N GLU A 184 -12.88 -39.04 11.41
CA GLU A 184 -12.83 -40.48 11.70
C GLU A 184 -11.50 -40.94 12.30
N ARG A 185 -10.40 -40.22 12.03
CA ARG A 185 -9.05 -40.60 12.43
C ARG A 185 -8.33 -39.55 13.28
N GLY A 186 -8.89 -38.34 13.38
CA GLY A 186 -8.39 -37.25 14.21
C GLY A 186 -7.08 -36.62 13.73
N TYR A 187 -6.69 -36.80 12.46
CA TYR A 187 -5.47 -36.20 11.92
C TYR A 187 -5.73 -35.05 10.95
N PRO A 188 -4.83 -34.05 10.91
CA PRO A 188 -4.88 -32.97 9.93
C PRO A 188 -4.49 -33.49 8.53
N SER A 189 -5.25 -33.09 7.52
CA SER A 189 -5.06 -33.53 6.14
C SER A 189 -5.19 -32.39 5.12
N VAL A 190 -4.52 -32.57 4.00
CA VAL A 190 -4.63 -31.73 2.80
C VAL A 190 -4.99 -32.62 1.61
N ASN A 191 -6.09 -32.31 0.93
CA ASN A 191 -6.66 -33.14 -0.15
C ASN A 191 -6.89 -34.63 0.22
N GLY A 192 -7.04 -34.93 1.52
CA GLY A 192 -7.18 -36.29 2.02
C GLY A 192 -5.88 -36.91 2.53
N GLU A 193 -4.73 -36.36 2.14
CA GLU A 193 -3.41 -36.82 2.56
C GLU A 193 -3.04 -36.28 3.95
N GLN A 194 -2.56 -37.14 4.83
CA GLN A 194 -2.21 -36.76 6.20
C GLN A 194 -0.99 -35.84 6.21
N ILE A 195 -1.03 -34.78 7.02
CA ILE A 195 0.17 -33.99 7.35
C ILE A 195 0.94 -34.74 8.43
N THR A 196 2.09 -35.30 8.05
CA THR A 196 2.92 -36.17 8.90
C THR A 196 3.99 -35.38 9.66
N LYS A 197 4.44 -34.25 9.10
CA LYS A 197 5.51 -33.45 9.70
C LYS A 197 5.26 -31.95 9.59
N TRP A 198 5.16 -31.29 10.73
CA TRP A 198 4.95 -29.85 10.78
C TRP A 198 6.27 -29.08 10.71
N ASN A 199 6.25 -27.92 10.05
CA ASN A 199 7.34 -26.94 10.06
C ASN A 199 8.73 -27.52 9.74
N ILE A 200 8.86 -28.31 8.68
CA ILE A 200 10.17 -28.74 8.15
C ILE A 200 11.04 -27.51 7.85
N TYR A 201 10.40 -26.47 7.32
CA TYR A 201 10.95 -25.13 7.20
C TYR A 201 9.84 -24.13 7.57
N ASN A 202 10.20 -23.06 8.27
CA ASN A 202 9.30 -21.97 8.61
C ASN A 202 10.10 -20.70 8.88
N ASP A 203 9.95 -19.68 8.04
CA ASP A 203 10.52 -18.34 8.24
C ASP A 203 9.45 -17.27 8.49
N GLY A 204 8.22 -17.71 8.77
CA GLY A 204 7.05 -16.85 8.93
C GLY A 204 6.41 -16.38 7.61
N ARG A 205 7.01 -16.63 6.44
CA ARG A 205 6.41 -16.34 5.12
C ARG A 205 6.29 -17.58 4.24
N VAL A 206 7.26 -18.47 4.28
CA VAL A 206 7.22 -19.79 3.67
C VAL A 206 7.17 -20.83 4.78
N LEU A 207 6.17 -21.68 4.70
CA LEU A 207 6.02 -22.85 5.55
C LEU A 207 6.20 -24.09 4.67
N VAL A 208 6.83 -25.12 5.23
CA VAL A 208 6.95 -26.43 4.58
C VAL A 208 6.50 -27.51 5.55
N HIS A 209 5.58 -28.35 5.10
CA HIS A 209 5.02 -29.46 5.87
C HIS A 209 5.20 -30.76 5.11
N GLY A 210 5.53 -31.84 5.82
CA GLY A 210 5.57 -33.17 5.25
C GLY A 210 4.16 -33.75 5.17
N VAL A 211 3.82 -34.38 4.05
CA VAL A 211 2.57 -35.10 3.84
C VAL A 211 2.83 -36.60 3.66
N GLU A 212 1.79 -37.42 3.65
CA GLU A 212 1.90 -38.87 3.46
C GLU A 212 2.17 -39.23 2.00
N ASP A 213 1.43 -38.65 1.06
CA ASP A 213 1.58 -38.86 -0.38
C ASP A 213 1.44 -37.55 -1.18
N TYR A 214 1.73 -37.58 -2.48
CA TYR A 214 1.52 -36.48 -3.41
C TYR A 214 0.10 -36.51 -4.01
N PHE A 215 -0.35 -35.36 -4.53
CA PHE A 215 -1.69 -35.14 -5.08
C PHE A 215 -1.67 -34.07 -6.18
#